data_AF-A0A532DJA3-F1
#
_entry.id   AF-A0A532DJA3-F1
#
_cell.length_a   1.000
_cell.length_b   1.000
_cell.length_c   1.000
_cell.angle_alpha   90.00
_cell.angle_beta   90.00
_cell.angle_gamma   90.00
#
_symmetry.space_group_name_H-M   'P 1'
#
loop_
_entity.id
_entity.type
_entity.pdbx_description
1 polymer ?
#
loop_
_entity_poly.entity_id
_entity_poly.type
_entity_poly.pdbx_seq_one_letter_code
_entity_poly.pdbx_strand_id
1 'polypeptide(L)'
;MSVYLKLTFFIFLGITGLSGIPPVAAERIWDSELRRYVTEEDFKYEEFMTEEAAIKEILSKSRRVHKELIRLTQEKKELIEQRIGWKFPEDSFEVYIGETGDKIDGYAMIHNTIGKYKHMT
;
A
#
# COMPACT_ATOMS: atom_id res chain seq x y z
N MET A 1 29.72 -63.54 -9.24
CA MET A 1 29.10 -64.54 -10.14
C MET A 1 27.59 -64.38 -9.96
N SER A 2 26.95 -63.36 -10.55
CA SER A 2 26.41 -63.29 -11.93
C SER A 2 25.60 -64.56 -12.24
N VAL A 3 24.29 -64.57 -12.50
CA VAL A 3 23.62 -63.88 -13.61
C VAL A 3 22.06 -63.95 -13.47
N TYR A 4 21.41 -62.79 -13.56
CA TYR A 4 20.15 -62.41 -14.24
C TYR A 4 18.87 -63.26 -14.14
N LEU A 5 17.77 -62.61 -13.71
CA LEU A 5 16.55 -62.55 -14.52
C LEU A 5 15.83 -61.21 -14.30
N LYS A 6 16.10 -60.25 -15.20
CA LYS A 6 15.40 -58.96 -15.28
C LYS A 6 14.01 -59.22 -15.87
N LEU A 7 12.95 -58.91 -15.14
CA LEU A 7 11.61 -58.79 -15.71
C LEU A 7 11.31 -57.31 -15.91
N THR A 8 11.77 -56.78 -17.05
CA THR A 8 11.44 -55.44 -17.53
C THR A 8 10.19 -55.57 -18.38
N PHE A 9 9.04 -55.14 -17.87
CA PHE A 9 7.85 -54.95 -18.69
C PHE A 9 7.71 -53.46 -18.99
N PHE A 10 8.20 -53.07 -20.16
CA PHE A 10 7.88 -51.79 -20.79
C PHE A 10 6.42 -51.85 -21.26
N ILE A 11 5.53 -51.06 -20.65
CA ILE A 11 4.30 -50.64 -21.32
C ILE A 11 4.50 -49.19 -21.74
N PHE A 12 4.97 -49.03 -22.97
CA PHE A 12 4.84 -47.80 -23.73
C PHE A 12 3.40 -47.78 -24.26
N LEU A 13 2.55 -46.96 -23.66
CA LEU A 13 1.34 -46.48 -24.33
C LEU A 13 1.31 -44.97 -24.12
N GLY A 14 1.79 -44.26 -25.14
CA GLY A 14 1.69 -42.81 -25.20
C GLY A 14 0.24 -42.38 -25.27
N ILE A 15 -0.10 -41.36 -24.49
CA ILE A 15 -0.86 -40.20 -24.94
C ILE A 15 -0.15 -39.00 -24.32
N THR A 16 0.42 -38.17 -25.18
CA THR A 16 0.85 -36.81 -24.88
C THR A 16 -0.38 -36.01 -24.46
N GLY A 17 -0.64 -35.95 -23.15
CA GLY A 17 -1.62 -35.05 -22.55
C GLY A 17 -1.00 -33.69 -22.27
N LEU A 18 -0.75 -32.90 -23.32
CA LEU A 18 -0.62 -31.45 -23.20
C LEU A 18 -2.05 -30.89 -23.14
N SER A 19 -2.56 -30.61 -21.95
CA SER A 19 -3.60 -29.60 -21.79
C SER A 19 -3.71 -29.17 -20.32
N GLY A 20 -2.98 -28.09 -20.02
CA GLY A 20 -3.29 -27.09 -19.00
C GLY A 20 -3.75 -27.60 -17.64
N ILE A 21 -2.88 -27.45 -16.64
CA ILE A 21 -3.38 -27.00 -15.33
C ILE A 21 -4.25 -25.77 -15.67
N PRO A 22 -5.58 -25.79 -15.43
CA PRO A 22 -6.38 -24.60 -15.68
C PRO A 22 -5.70 -23.48 -14.89
N PRO A 23 -5.49 -22.29 -15.48
CA PRO A 23 -5.04 -21.15 -14.69
C PRO A 23 -6.01 -21.09 -13.51
N VAL A 24 -5.49 -21.20 -12.29
CA VAL A 24 -6.27 -20.90 -11.09
C VAL A 24 -6.83 -19.53 -11.37
N ALA A 25 -8.12 -19.48 -11.71
CA ALA A 25 -8.79 -18.23 -12.00
C ALA A 25 -8.70 -17.46 -10.70
N ALA A 26 -7.81 -16.46 -10.66
CA ALA A 26 -7.70 -15.58 -9.53
C ALA A 26 -9.12 -15.11 -9.19
N GLU A 27 -9.60 -15.47 -8.01
CA GLU A 27 -10.95 -15.16 -7.58
C GLU A 27 -11.15 -13.65 -7.69
N ARG A 28 -12.13 -13.22 -8.47
CA ARG A 28 -12.36 -11.79 -8.69
C ARG A 28 -12.97 -11.20 -7.43
N ILE A 29 -12.17 -10.44 -6.70
CA ILE A 29 -12.60 -9.75 -5.48
C ILE A 29 -13.44 -8.53 -5.89
N TRP A 30 -14.68 -8.45 -5.38
CA TRP A 30 -15.55 -7.30 -5.55
C TRP A 30 -15.31 -6.28 -4.44
N ASP A 31 -15.04 -5.02 -4.78
CA ASP A 31 -14.89 -3.93 -3.82
C ASP A 31 -16.19 -3.11 -3.74
N SER A 32 -16.84 -3.12 -2.57
CA SER A 32 -18.10 -2.42 -2.34
C SER A 32 -17.97 -0.90 -2.30
N GLU A 33 -16.80 -0.37 -1.94
CA GLU A 33 -16.55 1.07 -1.89
C GLU A 33 -16.25 1.62 -3.29
N LEU A 34 -15.43 0.90 -4.06
CA LEU A 34 -15.09 1.27 -5.44
C LEU A 34 -16.19 0.90 -6.46
N ARG A 35 -17.16 0.07 -6.05
CA ARG A 35 -18.27 -0.45 -6.88
C ARG A 35 -17.78 -1.10 -8.17
N ARG A 36 -16.64 -1.78 -8.10
CA ARG A 36 -16.01 -2.49 -9.22
C ARG A 36 -15.20 -3.67 -8.69
N TYR A 37 -14.85 -4.60 -9.58
CA TYR A 37 -13.88 -5.63 -9.26
C TYR A 37 -12.49 -5.03 -9.11
N VAL A 38 -11.76 -5.49 -8.11
CA VAL A 38 -10.36 -5.15 -7.89
C VAL A 38 -9.54 -5.65 -9.08
N THR A 39 -8.71 -4.78 -9.62
CA THR A 39 -7.80 -5.03 -10.74
C THR A 39 -6.39 -5.24 -10.21
N GLU A 40 -5.50 -5.84 -11.00
CA GLU A 40 -4.08 -6.00 -10.63
C GLU A 40 -3.39 -4.64 -10.33
N GLU A 41 -3.92 -3.55 -10.89
CA GLU A 41 -3.45 -2.19 -10.64
C GLU A 41 -3.89 -1.63 -9.29
N ASP A 42 -4.95 -2.17 -8.68
CA ASP A 42 -5.33 -1.79 -7.32
C ASP A 42 -4.41 -2.43 -6.26
N PHE A 43 -3.63 -3.45 -6.67
CA PHE A 43 -2.54 -4.03 -5.90
C PHE A 43 -1.17 -3.42 -6.26
N LYS A 44 -1.11 -2.40 -7.14
CA LYS A 44 0.16 -1.79 -7.55
C LYS A 44 0.72 -0.92 -6.42
N TYR A 45 1.89 -1.40 -5.94
CA TYR A 45 2.96 -0.67 -5.25
C TYR A 45 2.61 -0.07 -3.90
N GLU A 46 2.67 -0.90 -2.86
CA GLU A 46 3.22 -0.44 -1.59
C GLU A 46 4.69 -0.09 -1.84
N GLU A 47 4.98 1.18 -2.11
CA GLU A 47 6.34 1.66 -2.23
C GLU A 47 6.94 1.82 -0.84
N PHE A 48 7.83 0.89 -0.49
CA PHE A 48 8.56 0.95 0.77
C PHE A 48 9.63 2.04 0.68
N MET A 49 9.35 3.15 1.34
CA MET A 49 10.26 4.28 1.45
C MET A 49 10.57 4.59 2.91
N THR A 50 11.76 5.12 3.16
CA THR A 50 12.04 5.71 4.47
C THR A 50 11.26 7.01 4.61
N GLU A 51 11.03 7.42 5.85
CA GLU A 51 10.39 8.68 6.17
C GLU A 51 11.08 9.87 5.47
N GLU A 52 12.42 9.91 5.44
CA GLU A 52 13.18 10.96 4.79
C GLU A 52 12.99 10.97 3.26
N ALA A 53 12.90 9.78 2.65
CA ALA A 53 12.65 9.65 1.22
C ALA A 53 11.25 10.17 0.86
N ALA A 54 10.23 9.78 1.63
CA ALA A 54 8.85 10.25 1.47
C ALA A 54 8.75 11.79 1.57
N ILE A 55 9.38 12.35 2.60
CA ILE A 55 9.38 13.80 2.82
C ILE A 55 10.11 14.52 1.68
N LYS A 56 11.23 13.99 1.21
CA LYS A 56 11.95 14.58 0.08
C LYS A 56 11.14 14.55 -1.21
N GLU A 57 10.33 13.52 -1.43
CA GLU A 57 9.45 13.43 -2.58
C GLU A 57 8.33 14.48 -2.51
N ILE A 58 7.58 14.50 -1.39
CA ILE A 58 6.44 15.40 -1.18
C ILE A 58 6.87 16.87 -1.13
N LEU A 59 7.92 17.19 -0.36
CA LEU A 59 8.43 18.54 -0.13
C LEU A 59 9.66 18.86 -0.99
N SER A 60 9.78 18.23 -2.17
CA SER A 60 10.93 18.33 -3.09
C SER A 60 11.36 19.74 -3.49
N LYS A 61 10.45 20.72 -3.42
CA LYS A 61 10.72 22.13 -3.76
C LYS A 61 11.18 22.98 -2.58
N SER A 62 11.07 22.46 -1.36
CA SER A 62 11.40 23.20 -0.15
C SER A 62 12.91 23.25 0.05
N ARG A 63 13.45 24.41 0.41
CA ARG A 63 14.88 24.55 0.72
C ARG A 63 15.22 23.96 2.08
N ARG A 64 14.33 24.14 3.06
CA ARG A 64 14.49 23.62 4.42
C ARG A 64 13.23 22.88 4.81
N VAL A 65 13.40 21.78 5.54
CA VAL A 65 12.29 21.05 6.14
C VAL A 65 12.59 20.90 7.63
N HIS A 66 11.61 21.22 8.45
CA HIS A 66 11.66 20.99 9.89
C HIS A 66 10.36 20.35 10.36
N LYS A 67 10.42 19.78 11.56
CA LYS A 67 9.35 18.99 12.15
C LYS A 67 8.80 19.73 13.36
N GLU A 68 7.49 19.85 13.43
CA GLU A 68 6.79 20.46 14.57
C GLU A 68 5.76 19.48 15.14
N LEU A 69 5.67 19.40 16.47
CA LEU A 69 4.62 18.63 17.14
C LEU A 69 3.45 19.55 17.50
N ILE A 70 2.36 19.42 16.75
CA ILE A 70 1.12 20.15 17.01
C ILE A 70 0.25 19.35 17.97
N ARG A 71 0.00 19.88 19.17
CA ARG A 71 -0.97 19.31 20.11
C ARG A 71 -2.34 19.97 19.93
N LEU A 72 -3.39 19.16 19.83
CA LEU A 72 -4.75 19.66 19.70
C LEU A 72 -5.41 19.81 21.07
N THR A 73 -6.06 20.96 21.27
CA THR A 73 -7.05 21.07 22.35
C THR A 73 -8.31 20.32 21.94
N GLN A 74 -9.11 19.91 22.92
CA GLN A 74 -10.36 19.18 22.68
C GLN A 74 -11.29 19.95 21.71
N GLU A 75 -11.43 21.26 21.91
CA GLU A 75 -12.24 22.14 21.05
C GLU A 75 -11.75 22.17 19.59
N LYS A 76 -10.43 22.26 19.39
CA LYS A 76 -9.84 22.24 18.03
C LYS A 76 -10.03 20.89 17.37
N LYS A 77 -9.89 19.80 18.13
CA LYS A 77 -10.12 18.44 17.64
C LYS A 77 -11.56 18.28 17.16
N GLU A 78 -12.54 18.66 17.98
CA GLU A 78 -13.96 18.59 17.63
C GLU A 78 -14.27 19.41 16.37
N LEU A 79 -13.72 20.61 16.24
CA LEU A 79 -13.89 21.45 15.06
C LEU A 79 -13.32 20.77 13.79
N ILE A 80 -12.14 20.17 13.88
CA ILE A 80 -11.53 19.45 12.77
C ILE A 80 -12.37 18.24 12.39
N GLU A 81 -12.74 17.39 13.36
CA GLU A 81 -13.57 16.19 13.15
C GLU A 81 -14.91 16.52 12.48
N GLN A 82 -15.56 17.62 12.88
CA GLN A 82 -16.78 18.11 12.23
C GLN A 82 -16.55 18.53 10.78
N ARG A 83 -15.43 19.21 10.50
CA ARG A 83 -15.11 19.68 9.15
C ARG A 83 -14.75 18.54 8.20
N ILE A 84 -14.01 17.55 8.68
CA ILE A 84 -13.58 16.41 7.86
C ILE A 84 -14.64 15.30 7.80
N GLY A 85 -15.61 15.30 8.71
CA GLY A 85 -16.71 14.34 8.74
C GLY A 85 -16.31 12.95 9.27
N TRP A 86 -15.17 12.84 9.94
CA TRP A 86 -14.72 11.61 10.60
C TRP A 86 -13.96 11.95 11.88
N LYS A 87 -13.95 10.98 12.82
CA LYS A 87 -13.23 11.09 14.08
C LYS A 87 -11.88 10.42 13.98
N PHE A 88 -10.91 10.94 14.72
CA PHE A 88 -9.54 10.41 14.75
C PHE A 88 -9.05 10.29 16.20
N PRO A 89 -8.36 9.21 16.58
CA PRO A 89 -7.95 8.99 17.97
C PRO A 89 -6.83 9.94 18.42
N GLU A 90 -6.03 10.47 17.50
CA GLU A 90 -4.84 11.26 17.77
C GLU A 90 -5.18 12.57 18.52
N ASP A 91 -4.33 12.93 19.48
CA ASP A 91 -4.38 14.20 20.23
C ASP A 91 -3.27 15.16 19.78
N SER A 92 -2.35 14.69 18.95
CA SER A 92 -1.22 15.43 18.44
C SER A 92 -0.79 14.89 17.08
N PHE A 93 -0.20 15.78 16.28
CA PHE A 93 0.30 15.48 14.95
C PHE A 93 1.73 15.96 14.82
N GLU A 94 2.57 15.08 14.31
CA GLU A 94 3.91 15.44 13.90
C GLU A 94 3.86 15.93 12.44
N VAL A 95 4.21 17.21 12.25
CA VAL A 95 4.02 17.91 10.98
C VAL A 95 5.35 18.30 10.35
N TYR A 96 5.52 17.77 9.16
CA TYR A 96 6.30 18.22 8.02
C TYR A 96 6.10 19.69 7.68
N ILE A 97 7.05 20.61 7.90
CA ILE A 97 6.96 21.98 7.38
C ILE A 97 8.11 22.24 6.42
N GLY A 98 7.79 22.41 5.13
CA GLY A 98 8.73 22.80 4.09
C GLY A 98 8.70 24.30 3.86
N GLU A 99 9.87 24.94 3.79
CA GLU A 99 10.00 26.39 3.62
C GLU A 99 11.16 26.80 2.71
N THR A 100 11.00 27.95 2.05
CA THR A 100 12.02 28.60 1.24
C THR A 100 12.07 30.09 1.57
N GLY A 101 13.09 30.49 2.34
CA GLY A 101 13.16 31.84 2.89
C GLY A 101 12.08 32.02 3.95
N ASP A 102 11.31 33.11 3.87
CA ASP A 102 10.22 33.42 4.81
C ASP A 102 8.85 32.84 4.37
N LYS A 103 8.85 31.96 3.37
CA LYS A 103 7.63 31.37 2.79
C LYS A 103 7.54 29.88 3.12
N ILE A 104 6.36 29.48 3.59
CA ILE A 104 5.99 28.06 3.71
C ILE A 104 5.57 27.53 2.34
N ASP A 105 6.24 26.47 1.91
CA ASP A 105 6.00 25.81 0.62
C ASP A 105 4.97 24.69 0.73
N GLY A 106 4.86 24.04 1.89
CA GLY A 106 3.88 22.98 2.11
C GLY A 106 3.99 22.30 3.47
N TYR A 107 3.01 21.42 3.72
CA TYR A 107 2.93 20.61 4.92
C TYR A 107 2.81 19.13 4.58
N ALA A 108 3.38 18.27 5.41
CA ALA A 108 3.26 16.81 5.28
C ALA A 108 3.03 16.17 6.66
N MET A 109 2.30 15.04 6.67
CA MET A 109 2.16 14.20 7.86
C MET A 109 2.35 12.75 7.43
N ILE A 110 3.08 11.98 8.23
CA ILE A 110 3.28 10.55 8.00
C ILE A 110 2.57 9.80 9.12
N HIS A 111 1.65 8.91 8.74
CA HIS A 111 0.88 8.11 9.66
C HIS A 111 1.14 6.63 9.40
N ASN A 112 1.46 5.89 10.44
CA ASN A 112 1.63 4.44 10.39
C ASN A 112 0.28 3.75 10.60
N THR A 113 -0.63 3.91 9.64
CA THR A 113 -1.95 3.27 9.69
C THR A 113 -2.00 2.09 8.71
N ILE A 114 -2.66 1.01 9.12
CA ILE A 114 -2.98 -0.09 8.20
C ILE A 114 -3.97 0.49 7.18
N GLY A 115 -3.54 0.54 5.91
CA GLY A 115 -4.23 1.26 4.85
C GLY A 115 -5.70 0.89 4.71
N LYS A 116 -6.59 1.78 5.12
CA LYS A 116 -7.92 1.91 4.51
C LYS A 116 -7.78 2.99 3.47
N TYR A 117 -7.57 2.60 2.22
CA TYR A 117 -7.44 3.55 1.11
C TYR A 117 -8.77 4.27 0.91
N LYS A 118 -8.89 5.50 1.43
CA LYS A 118 -10.06 6.34 1.17
C LYS A 118 -9.62 7.56 0.38
N HIS A 119 -10.00 7.59 -0.89
CA HIS A 119 -9.76 8.74 -1.75
C HIS A 119 -10.51 9.95 -1.18
N MET A 120 -9.79 11.01 -0.83
CA MET A 120 -10.39 12.31 -0.52
C MET A 120 -10.68 13.01 -1.85
N THR A 121 -11.94 13.34 -2.10
CA THR A 121 -12.39 14.12 -3.27
C THR A 121 -12.91 15.47 -2.78
#